data_AF-A0A235I0I3-F1
#
_entry.id   AF-A0A235I0I3-F1
#
_cell.length_a   1.000
_cell.length_b   1.000
_cell.length_c   1.000
_cell.angle_alpha   90.00
_cell.angle_beta   90.00
_cell.angle_gamma   90.00
#
_symmetry.space_group_name_H-M   'P 1'
#
loop_
_entity.id
_entity.type
_entity.pdbx_description
1 polymer ?
#
loop_
_entity_poly.entity_id
_entity_poly.type
_entity_poly.pdbx_seq_one_letter_code
_entity_poly.pdbx_strand_id
1 'polypeptide(L)'
;MELAQYMLTGLLYVIIYGFSTFFIFQFLIEISIAFKKHCNRTTSIKPTVIKTETLTEKSKIWISTKNKNQVSTTKQMTVQQLRKRCSQAGIKWSYAIQESKTGKKRHLNREEMLRALSQIKQST
;
A
#
# COMPACT_ATOMS: atom_id res chain seq x y z
N MET A 1 -44.35 -36.48 26.92
CA MET A 1 -43.97 -36.28 25.50
C MET A 1 -43.29 -34.92 25.30
N GLU A 2 -43.72 -33.87 26.01
CA GLU A 2 -43.17 -32.50 25.83
C GLU A 2 -41.72 -32.32 26.31
N LEU A 3 -41.31 -32.95 27.41
CA LEU A 3 -39.94 -32.83 27.94
C LEU A 3 -38.89 -33.27 26.91
N ALA A 4 -39.16 -34.36 26.18
CA ALA A 4 -38.27 -34.88 25.14
C ALA A 4 -38.14 -33.91 23.96
N GLN A 5 -39.23 -33.21 23.60
CA GLN A 5 -39.21 -32.19 22.56
C GLN A 5 -38.41 -30.96 22.99
N TYR A 6 -38.58 -30.48 24.24
CA TYR A 6 -37.77 -29.38 24.76
C TYR A 6 -36.28 -29.70 24.80
N MET A 7 -35.91 -30.91 25.23
CA MET A 7 -34.52 -31.37 25.23
C MET A 7 -33.96 -31.46 23.81
N LEU A 8 -34.75 -31.97 22.86
CA LEU A 8 -34.36 -32.07 21.45
C LEU A 8 -34.16 -30.68 20.83
N THR A 9 -35.08 -29.75 21.06
CA THR A 9 -34.98 -28.36 20.57
C THR A 9 -33.79 -27.64 21.18
N GLY A 10 -33.54 -27.81 22.48
CA GLY A 10 -32.37 -27.24 23.16
C GLY A 10 -31.06 -27.78 22.57
N LEU A 11 -30.98 -29.09 22.37
CA LEU A 11 -29.82 -29.73 21.73
C LEU A 11 -29.64 -29.23 20.30
N LEU A 12 -30.70 -29.16 19.51
CA LEU A 12 -30.67 -28.68 18.13
C LEU A 12 -30.21 -27.23 18.06
N TYR A 13 -30.68 -26.39 18.98
CA TYR A 13 -30.26 -24.99 19.09
C TYR A 13 -28.77 -24.88 19.39
N VAL A 14 -28.27 -25.63 20.38
CA VAL A 14 -26.84 -25.64 20.71
C VAL A 14 -26.00 -26.15 19.55
N ILE A 15 -26.47 -27.18 18.82
CA ILE A 15 -25.74 -27.70 17.66
C ILE A 15 -25.74 -26.67 16.53
N ILE A 16 -26.90 -26.16 16.10
CA ILE A 16 -26.98 -25.24 14.98
C ILE A 16 -26.20 -23.96 15.30
N TYR A 17 -26.55 -23.28 16.39
CA TYR A 17 -25.92 -22.00 16.72
C TYR A 17 -24.47 -22.20 17.17
N GLY A 18 -24.17 -23.22 17.98
CA GLY A 18 -22.80 -23.48 18.43
C GLY A 18 -21.86 -23.80 17.28
N PHE A 19 -22.22 -24.74 16.41
CA PHE A 19 -21.38 -25.06 15.25
C PHE A 19 -21.32 -23.90 14.26
N SER A 20 -22.44 -23.23 13.95
CA SER A 20 -22.41 -22.06 13.06
C SER A 20 -21.49 -20.97 13.58
N THR A 21 -21.54 -20.66 14.88
CA THR A 21 -20.68 -19.64 15.47
C THR A 21 -19.20 -20.08 15.42
N PHE A 22 -18.92 -21.35 15.71
CA PHE A 22 -17.57 -21.90 15.62
C PHE A 22 -17.00 -21.85 14.19
N PHE A 23 -17.80 -22.23 13.19
CA PHE A 23 -17.42 -22.14 11.78
C PHE A 23 -17.14 -20.69 11.35
N ILE A 24 -17.97 -19.74 11.77
CA ILE A 24 -17.75 -18.31 11.48
C ILE A 24 -16.43 -17.85 12.10
N PHE A 25 -16.16 -18.20 13.35
CA PHE A 25 -14.89 -17.85 14.00
C PHE A 25 -13.68 -18.46 13.29
N GLN A 26 -13.74 -19.74 12.90
CA GLN A 26 -12.66 -20.38 12.15
C GLN A 26 -12.40 -19.67 10.82
N PHE A 27 -13.46 -19.35 10.07
CA PHE A 27 -13.35 -18.61 8.82
C PHE A 27 -12.73 -17.22 9.01
N LEU A 28 -13.14 -16.48 10.05
CA LEU A 28 -12.57 -15.17 10.35
C LEU A 28 -11.09 -15.26 10.74
N ILE A 29 -10.69 -16.30 11.48
CA ILE A 29 -9.30 -16.54 11.85
C ILE A 29 -8.46 -16.86 10.61
N GLU A 30 -8.93 -17.75 9.74
CA GLU A 30 -8.24 -18.11 8.49
C GLU A 30 -8.06 -16.90 7.58
N ILE A 31 -9.11 -16.09 7.40
CA ILE A 31 -9.03 -14.83 6.65
C ILE A 31 -8.00 -13.90 7.28
N SER A 32 -8.04 -13.72 8.60
CA SER A 32 -7.10 -12.83 9.31
C SER A 32 -5.65 -13.29 9.14
N ILE A 33 -5.39 -14.60 9.17
CA ILE A 33 -4.07 -15.19 8.92
C ILE A 33 -3.65 -14.96 7.47
N ALA A 34 -4.54 -15.20 6.50
CA ALA A 34 -4.27 -14.97 5.09
C ALA A 34 -3.96 -13.49 4.79
N PHE A 35 -4.72 -12.56 5.38
CA PHE A 35 -4.45 -11.12 5.30
C PHE A 35 -3.12 -10.75 5.95
N LYS A 36 -2.83 -11.26 7.15
CA LYS A 36 -1.54 -11.04 7.83
C LYS A 36 -0.37 -11.53 6.96
N LYS A 37 -0.50 -12.70 6.35
CA LYS A 37 0.49 -13.26 5.43
C LYS A 37 0.67 -12.38 4.19
N HIS A 38 -0.40 -11.85 3.61
CA HIS A 38 -0.32 -10.92 2.48
C HIS A 38 0.30 -9.57 2.87
N CYS A 39 -0.05 -8.99 4.01
CA CYS A 39 0.58 -7.76 4.50
C CYS A 39 2.08 -7.94 4.77
N ASN A 40 2.47 -9.05 5.40
CA ASN A 40 3.89 -9.34 5.67
C ASN A 40 4.69 -9.74 4.41
N ARG A 41 4.03 -10.29 3.38
CA ARG A 41 4.69 -10.56 2.09
C ARG A 41 4.95 -9.29 1.28
N THR A 42 4.17 -8.23 1.52
CA THR A 42 4.31 -6.94 0.83
C THR A 42 5.33 -6.01 1.51
N THR A 43 5.78 -6.33 2.73
CA THR A 43 6.82 -5.59 3.47
C THR A 43 8.21 -6.20 3.36
N SER A 44 8.39 -7.33 2.67
CA SER A 44 9.71 -7.82 2.24
C SER A 44 10.15 -7.12 0.95
N ILE A 45 10.16 -5.78 0.96
CA ILE A 45 11.11 -5.07 0.11
C ILE A 45 12.40 -5.13 0.91
N LYS A 46 13.21 -6.16 0.64
CA LYS A 46 14.64 -6.11 0.94
C LYS A 46 15.11 -4.71 0.54
N PRO A 47 15.85 -3.97 1.38
CA PRO A 47 16.71 -2.92 0.87
C PRO A 47 17.82 -3.64 0.12
N THR A 48 17.51 -4.20 -1.06
CA THR A 48 18.49 -4.52 -2.07
C THR A 48 19.00 -3.15 -2.47
N VAL A 49 20.09 -2.75 -1.81
CA VAL A 49 21.05 -1.78 -2.29
C VAL A 49 21.44 -2.28 -3.67
N ILE A 50 20.67 -1.87 -4.69
CA ILE A 50 21.11 -1.92 -6.07
C ILE A 50 22.16 -0.82 -6.14
N LYS A 51 23.39 -1.18 -5.77
CA LYS A 51 24.58 -0.59 -6.37
C LYS A 51 24.44 -0.90 -7.86
N THR A 52 23.79 0.01 -8.59
CA THR A 52 24.01 0.14 -10.02
C THR A 52 25.40 0.72 -10.15
N GLU A 53 26.42 -0.15 -10.06
CA GLU A 53 27.74 0.16 -10.58
C GLU A 53 27.57 0.26 -12.09
N THR A 54 27.33 1.49 -12.54
CA THR A 54 27.64 1.93 -13.90
C THR A 54 29.13 1.73 -14.10
N LEU A 55 29.52 0.57 -14.63
CA LEU A 55 30.80 0.37 -15.30
C LEU A 55 30.72 1.07 -16.66
N THR A 56 30.89 2.39 -16.64
CA THR A 56 31.60 3.11 -17.70
C THR A 56 33.00 3.40 -17.18
N GLU A 57 33.90 2.56 -17.64
CA GLU A 57 35.30 2.83 -17.99
C GLU A 57 35.94 4.17 -17.53
N LYS A 58 37.11 4.00 -16.90
CA LYS A 58 38.30 4.87 -16.80
C LYS A 58 38.59 5.68 -15.52
N SER A 59 39.79 5.35 -15.03
CA SER A 59 40.81 6.12 -14.29
C SER A 59 40.55 6.56 -12.84
N LYS A 60 41.04 5.71 -11.92
CA LYS A 60 42.21 5.91 -11.03
C LYS A 60 42.35 7.27 -10.30
N ILE A 61 42.72 7.12 -9.01
CA ILE A 61 43.31 8.09 -8.04
C ILE A 61 42.25 8.60 -7.03
N TRP A 62 42.05 7.93 -5.89
CA TRP A 62 42.88 7.90 -4.66
C TRP A 62 42.79 9.20 -3.82
N ILE A 63 41.95 9.11 -2.77
CA ILE A 63 41.99 9.70 -1.41
C ILE A 63 42.26 11.21 -1.29
N SER A 64 41.43 11.86 -0.46
CA SER A 64 41.85 12.63 0.73
C SER A 64 41.08 13.95 0.92
N THR A 65 40.34 13.99 2.03
CA THR A 65 40.37 15.10 3.00
C THR A 65 39.56 16.37 2.74
N LYS A 66 38.74 16.65 3.77
CA LYS A 66 38.25 17.96 4.26
C LYS A 66 37.32 18.80 3.36
N ASN A 67 36.17 19.04 3.99
CA ASN A 67 35.56 20.34 4.27
C ASN A 67 34.36 20.79 3.44
N LYS A 68 33.47 21.41 4.21
CA LYS A 68 32.50 22.46 3.85
C LYS A 68 31.25 22.06 3.07
N ASN A 69 30.17 22.01 3.86
CA ASN A 69 28.86 22.61 3.59
C ASN A 69 28.10 22.07 2.37
N GLN A 70 26.82 22.44 2.29
CA GLN A 70 25.92 22.18 1.15
C GLN A 70 25.46 20.71 1.04
N VAL A 71 24.18 20.36 0.95
CA VAL A 71 22.92 21.07 0.72
C VAL A 71 21.86 20.24 1.44
N SER A 72 20.90 20.93 2.04
CA SER A 72 19.65 20.40 2.59
C SER A 72 19.17 19.12 1.92
N THR A 73 18.99 18.10 2.76
CA THR A 73 18.20 16.89 2.55
C THR A 73 16.88 17.21 1.85
N THR A 74 16.83 17.01 0.53
CA THR A 74 15.56 16.95 -0.22
C THR A 74 14.81 15.72 0.25
N LYS A 75 14.06 15.85 1.35
CA LYS A 75 13.14 14.83 1.86
C LYS A 75 12.27 14.39 0.70
N GLN A 76 12.49 13.18 0.18
CA GLN A 76 11.62 12.62 -0.85
C GLN A 76 10.20 12.58 -0.30
N MET A 77 9.34 13.41 -0.88
CA MET A 77 7.94 13.52 -0.46
C MET A 77 7.23 12.19 -0.73
N THR A 78 6.51 11.70 0.27
CA THR A 78 5.78 10.42 0.17
C THR A 78 4.58 10.55 -0.76
N VAL A 79 4.11 9.43 -1.32
CA VAL A 79 2.93 9.42 -2.21
C VAL A 79 1.68 9.95 -1.51
N GLN A 80 1.53 9.70 -0.20
CA GLN A 80 0.41 10.24 0.59
C GLN A 80 0.48 11.78 0.68
N GLN A 81 1.68 12.34 0.89
CA GLN A 81 1.88 13.79 0.91
C GLN A 81 1.63 14.41 -0.47
N LEU A 82 2.04 13.73 -1.56
CA LEU A 82 1.71 14.13 -2.93
C LEU A 82 0.20 14.19 -3.17
N ARG A 83 -0.54 13.16 -2.78
CA ARG A 83 -2.02 13.14 -2.90
C ARG A 83 -2.67 14.30 -2.16
N LYS A 84 -2.22 14.58 -0.93
CA LYS A 84 -2.72 15.74 -0.15
C LYS A 84 -2.46 17.05 -0.90
N ARG A 85 -1.25 17.25 -1.42
CA ARG A 85 -0.92 18.46 -2.19
C ARG A 85 -1.72 18.58 -3.48
N CYS A 86 -1.91 17.47 -4.22
CA CYS A 86 -2.76 17.46 -5.40
C CYS A 86 -4.20 17.86 -5.06
N SER A 87 -4.77 17.31 -3.98
CA SER A 87 -6.11 17.68 -3.50
C SER A 87 -6.20 19.16 -3.10
N GLN A 88 -5.19 19.71 -2.41
CA GLN A 88 -5.14 21.12 -2.04
C GLN A 88 -5.04 22.05 -3.26
N ALA A 89 -4.32 21.61 -4.30
CA ALA A 89 -4.17 22.35 -5.55
C ALA A 89 -5.35 22.13 -6.53
N GLY A 90 -6.43 21.45 -6.11
CA GLY A 90 -7.59 21.17 -6.98
C GLY A 90 -7.33 20.14 -8.08
N ILE A 91 -6.20 19.43 -8.06
CA ILE A 91 -5.87 18.39 -9.03
C ILE A 91 -6.64 17.10 -8.66
N LYS A 92 -7.57 16.69 -9.54
CA LYS A 92 -8.26 15.40 -9.43
C LYS A 92 -7.29 14.26 -9.73
N TRP A 93 -6.70 13.70 -8.69
CA TRP A 93 -5.71 12.62 -8.80
C TRP A 93 -6.31 11.21 -8.70
N SER A 94 -7.47 11.06 -8.07
CA SER A 94 -8.19 9.79 -7.96
C SER A 94 -9.05 9.58 -9.21
N TYR A 95 -8.98 8.35 -9.75
CA TYR A 95 -9.70 7.93 -10.95
C TYR A 95 -9.55 8.90 -12.15
N ALA A 96 -8.39 9.54 -12.25
CA ALA A 96 -8.12 10.62 -13.20
C ALA A 96 -7.94 10.14 -14.64
N ILE A 97 -7.42 8.92 -14.81
CA ILE A 97 -7.12 8.35 -16.13
C ILE A 97 -8.01 7.14 -16.34
N GLN A 98 -8.68 7.08 -17.50
CA GLN A 98 -9.37 5.90 -17.97
C GLN A 98 -8.47 5.15 -18.94
N GLU A 99 -8.15 3.90 -18.62
CA GLU A 99 -7.35 3.05 -19.51
C GLU A 99 -8.17 2.70 -20.76
N SER A 100 -7.67 3.04 -21.94
CA SER A 100 -8.34 2.77 -23.21
C SER A 100 -8.54 1.27 -23.47
N LYS A 101 -7.63 0.42 -22.98
CA LYS A 101 -7.64 -1.03 -23.19
C LYS A 101 -8.65 -1.76 -22.30
N THR A 102 -8.84 -1.30 -21.07
CA THR A 102 -9.64 -2.02 -20.05
C THR A 102 -10.90 -1.25 -19.65
N GLY A 103 -11.02 0.01 -20.04
CA GLY A 103 -12.08 0.93 -19.59
C GLY A 103 -11.99 1.29 -18.10
N LYS A 104 -11.02 0.73 -17.35
CA LYS A 104 -10.91 0.92 -15.91
C LYS A 104 -10.30 2.29 -15.60
N LYS A 105 -10.84 2.93 -14.56
CA LYS A 105 -10.30 4.19 -14.06
C LYS A 105 -9.18 3.91 -13.07
N ARG A 106 -8.02 4.54 -13.28
CA ARG A 106 -6.86 4.46 -12.39
C ARG A 106 -6.49 5.82 -11.80
N HIS A 107 -5.74 5.78 -10.71
CA HIS A 107 -5.19 6.98 -10.08
C HIS A 107 -3.98 7.49 -10.86
N LEU A 108 -3.66 8.76 -10.69
CA LEU A 108 -2.39 9.32 -11.16
C LEU A 108 -1.22 8.62 -10.47
N ASN A 109 -0.19 8.29 -11.23
CA ASN A 109 1.08 7.81 -10.70
C ASN A 109 1.87 8.97 -10.06
N ARG A 110 2.90 8.66 -9.28
CA ARG A 110 3.74 9.64 -8.59
C ARG A 110 4.29 10.73 -9.53
N GLU A 111 4.80 10.33 -10.69
CA GLU A 111 5.36 11.26 -11.67
C GLU A 111 4.29 12.15 -12.31
N GLU A 112 3.12 11.59 -12.62
CA GLU A 112 1.98 12.33 -13.16
C GLU A 112 1.48 13.38 -12.13
N MET A 113 1.41 13.00 -10.84
CA MET A 113 1.09 13.92 -9.74
C MET A 113 2.12 15.05 -9.61
N LEU A 114 3.41 14.73 -9.71
CA LEU A 114 4.49 15.72 -9.64
C LEU A 114 4.43 16.71 -10.80
N ARG A 115 4.21 16.22 -12.03
CA ARG A 115 4.07 17.07 -13.22
C ARG A 115 2.86 18.01 -13.10
N ALA A 116 1.72 17.49 -12.66
CA ALA A 116 0.52 18.30 -12.47
C ALA A 116 0.75 19.41 -11.42
N LEU A 117 1.45 19.10 -10.32
CA LEU A 117 1.80 20.10 -9.31
C LEU A 117 2.80 21.13 -9.82
N SER A 118 3.78 20.74 -10.66
CA SER A 118 4.72 21.69 -11.25
C SER A 118 4.07 22.64 -12.25
N GLN A 119 3.05 22.18 -12.99
CA GLN A 119 2.33 23.01 -13.95
C GLN A 119 1.56 24.14 -13.27
N ILE A 120 0.90 23.87 -12.14
CA ILE A 120 0.21 24.91 -11.35
C ILE A 120 1.19 25.95 -10.81
N LYS A 121 2.38 25.51 -10.37
CA LYS A 121 3.40 26.43 -9.86
C LYS A 121 3.97 27.35 -10.96
N GLN A 122 3.89 26.94 -12.23
CA GLN A 122 4.35 27.74 -13.37
C GLN A 122 3.28 28.69 -13.93
N SER A 123 2.00 28.48 -13.58
CA SER A 123 0.89 29.33 -14.05
C SER A 123 0.53 30.47 -13.07
N THR A 124 1.35 30.69 -12.04
CA THR A 124 1.21 31.76 -11.04
C THR A 124 2.47 32.60 -11.05
#